data_AF-A0A2H6N4R2-F1
#
_entry.id   AF-A0A2H6N4R2-F1
#
_cell.length_a   1.000
_cell.length_b   1.000
_cell.length_c   1.000
_cell.angle_alpha   90.00
_cell.angle_beta   90.00
_cell.angle_gamma   90.00
#
_symmetry.space_group_name_H-M   'P 1'
#
loop_
_entity.id
_entity.type
_entity.pdbx_description
1 polymer ?
#
loop_
_entity_poly.entity_id
_entity_poly.type
_entity_poly.pdbx_seq_one_letter_code
_entity_poly.pdbx_strand_id
1 'polypeptide(L)'
;LFFLKRYIYKYTLIYINIQILHISNILTMLTTEKQCAAPNTPNIQTTLLTIQESMIKLQETMKNHSEMKAEINEVKEEIGKLKSEMKTDIHKLDEKVGSIQQAVEKNECTIKEVEKQTEQTEKLELVEQKMKIINKEMEDSLIHLEMDHAASYLRFQNVVETKEEDVELVMAEILEETLQQDKNEMLTEMNDVYQVSRNFVRWHKLPKEVHIRFTRKKVWDIIYRMTKQTNSVQGKRDPDVKTGPEESEGAEIGLSIFVYTVL
;
A
#
# COMPACT_ATOMS: atom_id res chain seq x y z
N LEU A 1 -105.49 121.43 57.01
CA LEU A 1 -104.16 121.06 57.55
C LEU A 1 -104.09 119.65 58.16
N PHE A 2 -105.09 119.21 58.93
CA PHE A 2 -105.08 117.90 59.64
C PHE A 2 -105.04 116.67 58.70
N PHE A 3 -105.76 116.72 57.58
CA PHE A 3 -105.81 115.62 56.60
C PHE A 3 -104.49 115.42 55.81
N LEU A 4 -103.76 116.50 55.50
CA LEU A 4 -102.49 116.42 54.77
C LEU A 4 -101.38 115.76 55.60
N LYS A 5 -101.27 116.09 56.90
CA LYS A 5 -100.29 115.48 57.80
C LYS A 5 -100.48 113.97 57.94
N ARG A 6 -101.73 113.50 57.99
CA ARG A 6 -102.04 112.05 58.09
C ARG A 6 -101.72 111.29 56.80
N TYR A 7 -101.88 111.93 55.64
CA TYR A 7 -101.56 111.35 54.34
C TYR A 7 -100.04 111.20 54.14
N ILE A 8 -99.28 112.25 54.49
CA ILE A 8 -97.81 112.23 54.43
C ILE A 8 -97.24 111.15 55.37
N TYR A 9 -97.75 111.08 56.62
CA TYR A 9 -97.26 110.10 57.59
C TYR A 9 -97.46 108.65 57.14
N LYS A 10 -98.62 108.34 56.52
CA LYS A 10 -98.87 107.01 55.94
C LYS A 10 -97.92 106.68 54.79
N TYR A 11 -97.65 107.63 53.89
CA TYR A 11 -96.75 107.41 52.76
C TYR A 11 -95.30 107.17 53.20
N THR A 12 -94.80 107.93 54.19
CA THR A 12 -93.46 107.67 54.77
C THR A 12 -93.37 106.33 55.48
N LEU A 13 -94.43 105.90 56.18
CA LEU A 13 -94.44 104.62 56.89
C LEU A 13 -94.43 103.42 55.92
N ILE A 14 -95.11 103.53 54.78
CA ILE A 14 -95.09 102.52 53.72
C ILE A 14 -93.71 102.44 53.08
N TYR A 15 -93.09 103.57 52.77
CA TYR A 15 -91.76 103.63 52.15
C TYR A 15 -90.68 102.98 53.04
N ILE A 16 -90.72 103.24 54.35
CA ILE A 16 -89.79 102.63 55.32
C ILE A 16 -89.98 101.11 55.40
N ASN A 17 -91.22 100.62 55.42
CA ASN A 17 -91.48 99.18 55.48
C ASN A 17 -90.99 98.43 54.24
N ILE A 18 -91.11 99.03 53.04
CA ILE A 18 -90.59 98.45 51.80
C ILE A 18 -89.05 98.36 51.83
N GLN A 19 -88.38 99.39 52.36
CA GLN A 19 -86.91 99.39 52.50
C GLN A 19 -86.43 98.32 53.50
N ILE A 20 -87.12 98.15 54.63
CA ILE A 20 -86.80 97.11 55.62
C ILE A 20 -86.95 95.70 55.02
N LEU A 21 -88.02 95.47 54.23
CA LEU A 21 -88.24 94.18 53.58
C LEU A 21 -87.16 93.88 52.53
N HIS A 22 -86.73 94.89 51.77
CA HIS A 22 -85.67 94.74 50.78
C HIS A 22 -84.31 94.43 51.42
N ILE A 23 -83.97 95.11 52.52
CA ILE A 23 -82.76 94.84 53.29
C ILE A 23 -82.79 93.44 53.91
N SER A 24 -83.94 93.00 54.44
CA SER A 24 -84.10 91.64 54.98
C SER A 24 -83.88 90.57 53.91
N ASN A 25 -84.40 90.77 52.69
CA ASN A 25 -84.20 89.82 51.59
C ASN A 25 -82.74 89.74 51.14
N ILE A 26 -82.04 90.88 51.07
CA ILE A 26 -80.60 90.91 50.74
C ILE A 26 -79.79 90.20 51.82
N LEU A 27 -80.11 90.42 53.10
CA LEU A 27 -79.44 89.75 54.21
C LEU A 27 -79.66 88.23 54.20
N THR A 28 -80.87 87.80 53.81
CA THR A 28 -81.23 86.37 53.69
C THR A 28 -80.48 85.70 52.53
N MET A 29 -80.36 86.38 51.37
CA MET A 29 -79.56 85.89 50.22
C MET A 29 -78.07 85.74 50.59
N LEU A 30 -77.50 86.70 51.31
CA LEU A 30 -76.10 86.69 51.76
C LEU A 30 -75.80 85.60 52.81
N THR A 31 -76.79 85.16 53.59
CA THR A 31 -76.62 84.08 54.58
C THR A 31 -76.76 82.69 53.98
N THR A 32 -77.44 82.55 52.83
CA THR A 32 -77.52 81.28 52.10
C THR A 32 -76.31 81.00 51.19
N GLU A 33 -75.47 82.00 50.87
CA GLU A 33 -74.26 81.82 50.07
C GLU A 33 -73.00 81.44 50.87
N LYS A 34 -73.08 81.32 52.20
CA LYS A 34 -71.94 80.96 53.06
C LYS A 34 -72.06 79.57 53.69
N GLN A 35 -72.33 78.55 52.86
CA GLN A 35 -72.00 77.16 53.16
C GLN A 35 -70.75 76.75 52.39
N CYS A 36 -69.59 77.11 52.96
CA CYS A 36 -68.33 76.48 52.60
C CYS A 36 -68.24 75.17 53.38
N ALA A 37 -68.60 74.05 52.75
CA ALA A 37 -68.26 72.74 53.27
C ALA A 37 -66.73 72.61 53.31
N ALA A 38 -66.18 72.19 54.44
CA ALA A 38 -64.75 71.96 54.63
C ALA A 38 -64.22 70.91 53.64
N PRO A 39 -63.05 71.10 53.00
CA PRO A 39 -62.44 70.06 52.16
C PRO A 39 -61.83 68.96 53.04
N ASN A 40 -62.08 67.70 52.68
CA ASN A 40 -61.61 66.50 53.36
C ASN A 40 -60.08 66.34 53.21
N THR A 41 -59.29 66.86 54.16
CA THR A 41 -57.82 66.88 54.17
C THR A 41 -57.11 65.51 53.94
N PRO A 42 -57.63 64.34 54.39
CA PRO A 42 -56.98 63.04 54.16
C PRO A 42 -56.93 62.62 52.67
N ASN A 43 -57.89 63.07 51.86
CA ASN A 43 -58.05 62.56 50.48
C ASN A 43 -57.05 63.19 49.50
N ILE A 44 -56.63 64.44 49.74
CA ILE A 44 -55.66 65.16 48.90
C ILE A 44 -54.24 64.63 49.15
N GLN A 45 -53.87 64.38 50.41
CA GLN A 45 -52.53 63.88 50.76
C GLN A 45 -52.30 62.46 50.22
N THR A 46 -53.31 61.59 50.30
CA THR A 46 -53.25 60.23 49.74
C THR A 46 -53.09 60.27 48.21
N THR A 47 -53.76 61.19 47.52
CA THR A 47 -53.65 61.38 46.07
C THR A 47 -52.26 61.89 45.64
N LEU A 48 -51.64 62.78 46.43
CA LEU A 48 -50.28 63.25 46.14
C LEU A 48 -49.25 62.12 46.31
N LEU A 49 -49.41 61.28 47.34
CA LEU A 49 -48.51 60.16 47.62
C LEU A 49 -48.58 59.11 46.50
N THR A 50 -49.77 58.80 45.99
CA THR A 50 -49.93 57.88 44.85
C THR A 50 -49.33 58.44 43.55
N ILE A 51 -49.42 59.76 43.33
CA ILE A 51 -48.74 60.42 42.20
C ILE A 51 -47.22 60.31 42.35
N GLN A 52 -46.67 60.57 43.54
CA GLN A 52 -45.23 60.44 43.80
C GLN A 52 -44.74 59.00 43.60
N GLU A 53 -45.47 58.00 44.10
CA GLU A 53 -45.19 56.58 43.86
C GLU A 53 -45.22 56.23 42.37
N SER A 54 -46.20 56.77 41.62
CA SER A 54 -46.27 56.56 40.17
C SER A 54 -45.10 57.20 39.41
N MET A 55 -44.61 58.37 39.88
CA MET A 55 -43.46 59.06 39.30
C MET A 55 -42.16 58.30 39.56
N ILE A 56 -41.98 57.75 40.76
CA ILE A 56 -40.82 56.90 41.11
C ILE A 56 -40.83 55.63 40.25
N LYS A 57 -41.98 54.95 40.14
CA LYS A 57 -42.13 53.78 39.25
C LYS A 57 -41.83 54.12 37.79
N LEU A 58 -42.26 55.29 37.30
CA LEU A 58 -41.94 55.74 35.94
C LEU A 58 -40.43 55.97 35.76
N GLN A 59 -39.76 56.62 36.72
CA GLN A 59 -38.30 56.82 36.67
C GLN A 59 -37.53 55.49 36.70
N GLU A 60 -37.97 54.54 37.52
CA GLU A 60 -37.37 53.21 37.59
C GLU A 60 -37.54 52.43 36.28
N THR A 61 -38.73 52.48 35.68
CA THR A 61 -38.96 51.85 34.35
C THR A 61 -38.14 52.51 33.24
N MET A 62 -37.94 53.84 33.28
CA MET A 62 -37.05 54.54 32.35
C MET A 62 -35.59 54.14 32.53
N LYS A 63 -35.13 53.99 33.77
CA LYS A 63 -33.78 53.53 34.09
C LYS A 63 -33.57 52.09 33.58
N ASN A 64 -34.49 51.17 33.88
CA ASN A 64 -34.42 49.79 33.41
C ASN A 64 -34.40 49.71 31.87
N HIS A 65 -35.17 50.54 31.18
CA HIS A 65 -35.12 50.61 29.71
C HIS A 65 -33.76 51.05 29.18
N SER A 66 -33.11 52.01 29.87
CA SER A 66 -31.76 52.48 29.49
C SER A 66 -30.69 51.41 29.71
N GLU A 67 -30.75 50.67 30.82
CA GLU A 67 -29.86 49.55 31.13
C GLU A 67 -30.06 48.42 30.12
N MET A 68 -31.31 48.03 29.85
CA MET A 68 -31.64 47.02 28.83
C MET A 68 -31.12 47.41 27.44
N LYS A 69 -31.15 48.70 27.08
CA LYS A 69 -30.59 49.18 25.80
C LYS A 69 -29.07 49.05 25.75
N ALA A 70 -28.39 49.23 26.87
CA ALA A 70 -26.94 49.02 26.97
C ALA A 70 -26.61 47.53 26.81
N GLU A 71 -27.31 46.64 27.51
CA GLU A 71 -27.16 45.18 27.38
C GLU A 71 -27.41 44.70 25.95
N ILE A 72 -28.46 45.20 25.29
CA ILE A 72 -28.76 44.88 23.88
C ILE A 72 -27.60 45.29 22.96
N ASN A 73 -26.95 46.42 23.22
CA ASN A 73 -25.81 46.87 22.42
C ASN A 73 -24.57 45.99 22.66
N GLU A 74 -24.30 45.61 23.91
CA GLU A 74 -23.19 44.70 24.26
C GLU A 74 -23.36 43.33 23.57
N VAL A 75 -24.55 42.73 23.69
CA VAL A 75 -24.89 41.47 23.00
C VAL A 75 -24.72 41.61 21.48
N LYS A 76 -25.12 42.75 20.91
CA LYS A 76 -24.96 42.99 19.47
C LYS A 76 -23.48 43.06 19.06
N GLU A 77 -22.62 43.64 19.89
CA GLU A 77 -21.17 43.67 19.65
C GLU A 77 -20.55 42.27 19.77
N GLU A 78 -20.92 41.50 20.80
CA GLU A 78 -20.45 40.12 20.97
C GLU A 78 -20.85 39.23 19.79
N ILE A 79 -22.12 39.31 19.34
CA ILE A 79 -22.59 38.61 18.14
C ILE A 79 -21.77 39.04 16.91
N GLY A 80 -21.43 40.32 16.79
CA GLY A 80 -20.57 40.84 15.72
C GLY A 80 -19.17 40.22 15.72
N LYS A 81 -18.53 40.18 16.89
CA LYS A 81 -17.20 39.55 17.07
C LYS A 81 -17.25 38.06 16.75
N LEU A 82 -18.20 37.33 17.34
CA LEU A 82 -18.38 35.90 17.10
C LEU A 82 -18.60 35.58 15.62
N LYS A 83 -19.40 36.39 14.91
CA LYS A 83 -19.58 36.24 13.46
C LYS A 83 -18.28 36.41 12.67
N SER A 84 -17.43 37.35 13.08
CA SER A 84 -16.14 37.59 12.41
C SER A 84 -15.12 36.47 12.66
N GLU A 85 -15.09 35.92 13.89
CA GLU A 85 -14.26 34.77 14.25
C GLU A 85 -14.70 33.53 13.48
N MET A 86 -16.00 33.22 13.46
CA MET A 86 -16.55 32.12 12.69
C MET A 86 -16.19 32.21 11.20
N LYS A 87 -16.26 33.41 10.61
CA LYS A 87 -15.86 33.61 9.20
C LYS A 87 -14.38 33.31 8.98
N THR A 88 -13.53 33.67 9.92
CA THR A 88 -12.09 33.41 9.85
C THR A 88 -11.79 31.91 9.95
N ASP A 89 -12.47 31.21 10.86
CA ASP A 89 -12.28 29.77 11.04
C ASP A 89 -12.83 28.96 9.88
N ILE A 90 -13.95 29.38 9.27
CA ILE A 90 -14.45 28.81 8.01
C ILE A 90 -13.39 28.93 6.90
N HIS A 91 -12.80 30.11 6.72
CA HIS A 91 -11.74 30.28 5.71
C HIS A 91 -10.52 29.39 5.96
N LYS A 92 -10.07 29.25 7.21
CA LYS A 92 -8.95 28.35 7.56
C LYS A 92 -9.31 26.88 7.31
N LEU A 93 -10.55 26.48 7.55
CA LEU A 93 -11.01 25.13 7.26
C LEU A 93 -11.05 24.88 5.75
N ASP A 94 -11.54 25.83 4.96
CA ASP A 94 -11.56 25.71 3.49
C ASP A 94 -10.15 25.51 2.91
N GLU A 95 -9.15 26.25 3.40
CA GLU A 95 -7.74 26.07 3.00
C GLU A 95 -7.20 24.68 3.32
N LYS A 96 -7.49 24.18 4.53
CA LYS A 96 -7.09 22.82 4.94
C LYS A 96 -7.80 21.75 4.12
N VAL A 97 -9.10 21.92 3.85
CA VAL A 97 -9.88 21.01 3.00
C VAL A 97 -9.29 20.97 1.59
N GLY A 98 -8.93 22.11 1.01
CA GLY A 98 -8.27 22.16 -0.30
C GLY A 98 -6.92 21.42 -0.32
N SER A 99 -6.11 21.60 0.73
CA SER A 99 -4.84 20.89 0.88
C SER A 99 -5.02 19.37 0.99
N ILE A 100 -6.04 18.92 1.71
CA ILE A 100 -6.40 17.49 1.83
C ILE A 100 -6.87 16.93 0.49
N GLN A 101 -7.73 17.66 -0.23
CA GLN A 101 -8.24 17.26 -1.53
C GLN A 101 -7.08 16.98 -2.52
N GLN A 102 -6.11 17.89 -2.58
CA GLN A 102 -4.92 17.73 -3.42
C GLN A 102 -4.07 16.52 -3.01
N ALA A 103 -3.89 16.29 -1.71
CA ALA A 103 -3.14 15.14 -1.22
C ALA A 103 -3.85 13.81 -1.54
N VAL A 104 -5.18 13.76 -1.45
CA VAL A 104 -5.98 12.59 -1.81
C VAL A 104 -5.84 12.27 -3.30
N GLU A 105 -5.97 13.26 -4.19
CA GLU A 105 -5.81 13.06 -5.64
C GLU A 105 -4.41 12.54 -5.99
N LYS A 106 -3.37 13.10 -5.37
CA LYS A 106 -1.98 12.63 -5.57
C LYS A 106 -1.78 11.19 -5.07
N ASN A 107 -2.34 10.85 -3.93
CA ASN A 107 -2.25 9.51 -3.37
C ASN A 107 -2.98 8.49 -4.25
N GLU A 108 -4.17 8.82 -4.77
CA GLU A 108 -4.92 7.95 -5.68
C GLU A 108 -4.12 7.65 -6.96
N CYS A 109 -3.46 8.66 -7.54
CA CYS A 109 -2.56 8.46 -8.68
C CYS A 109 -1.40 7.52 -8.35
N THR A 110 -0.79 7.68 -7.18
CA THR A 110 0.36 6.88 -6.75
C THR A 110 -0.03 5.42 -6.51
N ILE A 111 -1.21 5.18 -5.92
CA ILE A 111 -1.74 3.83 -5.70
C ILE A 111 -1.94 3.10 -7.04
N LYS A 112 -2.57 3.75 -8.03
CA LYS A 112 -2.78 3.14 -9.37
C LYS A 112 -1.47 2.74 -10.05
N GLU A 113 -0.42 3.55 -9.90
CA GLU A 113 0.90 3.23 -10.45
C GLU A 113 1.54 2.03 -9.74
N VAL A 114 1.47 2.00 -8.40
CA VAL A 114 1.98 0.89 -7.60
C VAL A 114 1.26 -0.41 -7.94
N GLU A 115 -0.07 -0.41 -8.05
CA GLU A 115 -0.86 -1.60 -8.42
C GLU A 115 -0.44 -2.17 -9.78
N LYS A 116 -0.17 -1.30 -10.77
CA LYS A 116 0.33 -1.73 -12.08
C LYS A 116 1.73 -2.34 -11.98
N GLN A 117 2.61 -1.74 -11.18
CA GLN A 117 3.97 -2.25 -10.96
C GLN A 117 3.96 -3.60 -10.22
N THR A 118 3.08 -3.77 -9.22
CA THR A 118 2.95 -5.05 -8.50
C THR A 118 2.44 -6.15 -9.42
N GLU A 119 1.42 -5.89 -10.26
CA GLU A 119 0.91 -6.87 -11.21
C GLU A 119 1.98 -7.29 -12.24
N GLN A 120 2.83 -6.36 -12.68
CA GLN A 120 3.96 -6.67 -13.55
C GLN A 120 5.03 -7.51 -12.84
N THR A 121 5.31 -7.20 -11.57
CA THR A 121 6.29 -7.92 -10.75
C THR A 121 5.83 -9.35 -10.48
N GLU A 122 4.57 -9.56 -10.14
CA GLU A 122 3.98 -10.90 -9.95
C GLU A 122 4.08 -11.77 -11.21
N LYS A 123 3.80 -11.18 -12.39
CA LYS A 123 3.96 -11.87 -13.68
C LYS A 123 5.42 -12.25 -13.93
N LEU A 124 6.37 -11.38 -13.56
CA LEU A 124 7.80 -11.65 -13.69
C LEU A 124 8.24 -12.80 -12.75
N GLU A 125 7.81 -12.79 -11.49
CA GLU A 125 8.11 -13.86 -10.53
C GLU A 125 7.59 -15.22 -10.99
N LEU A 126 6.37 -15.27 -11.55
CA LEU A 126 5.82 -16.51 -12.12
C LEU A 126 6.66 -17.04 -13.29
N VAL A 127 7.13 -16.15 -14.17
CA VAL A 127 8.01 -16.53 -15.28
C VAL A 127 9.37 -17.00 -14.77
N GLU A 128 9.94 -16.35 -13.77
CA GLU A 128 11.20 -16.75 -13.15
C GLU A 128 11.09 -18.14 -12.51
N GLN A 129 10.01 -18.42 -11.80
CA GLN A 129 9.76 -19.76 -11.22
C GLN A 129 9.63 -20.83 -12.31
N LYS A 130 8.88 -20.56 -13.38
CA LYS A 130 8.77 -21.48 -14.52
C LYS A 130 10.13 -21.73 -15.19
N MET A 131 10.93 -20.69 -15.35
CA MET A 131 12.27 -20.81 -15.94
C MET A 131 13.21 -21.66 -15.06
N LYS A 132 13.15 -21.51 -13.74
CA LYS A 132 13.93 -22.36 -12.81
C LYS A 132 13.56 -23.84 -12.95
N ILE A 133 12.27 -24.15 -13.09
CA ILE A 133 11.79 -25.52 -13.28
C ILE A 133 12.29 -26.08 -14.62
N ILE A 134 12.09 -25.34 -15.72
CA ILE A 134 12.53 -25.75 -17.06
C ILE A 134 14.06 -25.95 -17.11
N ASN A 135 14.83 -25.05 -16.48
CA ASN A 135 16.28 -25.18 -16.42
C ASN A 135 16.70 -26.45 -15.67
N LYS A 136 16.05 -26.76 -14.55
CA LYS A 136 16.32 -27.99 -13.81
C LYS A 136 15.99 -29.23 -14.64
N GLU A 137 14.83 -29.26 -15.30
CA GLU A 137 14.44 -30.38 -16.17
C GLU A 137 15.40 -30.53 -17.37
N MET A 138 15.88 -29.42 -17.93
CA MET A 138 16.86 -29.39 -19.00
C MET A 138 18.23 -29.89 -18.53
N GLU A 139 18.69 -29.45 -17.36
CA GLU A 139 19.93 -29.95 -16.72
C GLU A 139 19.85 -31.45 -16.44
N ASP A 140 18.75 -31.92 -15.85
CA ASP A 140 18.51 -33.34 -15.58
C ASP A 140 18.50 -34.14 -16.90
N SER A 141 17.86 -33.63 -17.95
CA SER A 141 17.85 -34.25 -19.28
C SER A 141 19.24 -34.28 -19.93
N LEU A 142 20.02 -33.21 -19.79
CA LEU A 142 21.40 -33.14 -20.28
C LEU A 142 22.28 -34.16 -19.54
N ILE A 143 22.14 -34.28 -18.22
CA ILE A 143 22.85 -35.29 -17.42
C ILE A 143 22.49 -36.69 -17.90
N HIS A 144 21.21 -37.00 -18.11
CA HIS A 144 20.79 -38.31 -18.61
C HIS A 144 21.40 -38.64 -19.99
N LEU A 145 21.41 -37.68 -20.90
CA LEU A 145 22.02 -37.85 -22.21
C LEU A 145 23.54 -38.06 -22.10
N GLU A 146 24.22 -37.30 -21.23
CA GLU A 146 25.67 -37.45 -21.01
C GLU A 146 26.00 -38.80 -20.33
N MET A 147 25.17 -39.26 -19.39
CA MET A 147 25.31 -40.58 -18.78
C MET A 147 25.16 -41.72 -19.81
N ASP A 148 24.13 -41.65 -20.66
CA ASP A 148 23.92 -42.63 -21.74
C ASP A 148 25.05 -42.61 -22.76
N HIS A 149 25.61 -41.43 -23.01
CA HIS A 149 26.74 -41.23 -23.90
C HIS A 149 28.05 -41.78 -23.31
N ALA A 150 28.33 -41.50 -22.04
CA ALA A 150 29.48 -42.04 -21.30
C ALA A 150 29.47 -43.57 -21.22
N ALA A 151 28.28 -44.19 -21.12
CA ALA A 151 28.12 -45.65 -21.11
C ALA A 151 28.52 -46.32 -22.45
N SER A 152 28.61 -45.55 -23.54
CA SER A 152 28.85 -46.06 -24.89
C SER A 152 30.31 -45.95 -25.36
N TYR A 153 31.23 -45.56 -24.47
CA TYR A 153 32.67 -45.57 -24.80
C TYR A 153 33.29 -46.95 -24.59
N LEU A 154 34.19 -47.34 -25.49
CA LEU A 154 35.10 -48.46 -25.29
C LEU A 154 36.51 -47.94 -25.00
N ARG A 155 37.15 -48.53 -23.99
CA ARG A 155 38.50 -48.19 -23.56
C ARG A 155 39.47 -49.26 -24.08
N PHE A 156 40.37 -48.86 -24.95
CA PHE A 156 41.42 -49.71 -25.52
C PHE A 156 42.73 -49.40 -24.82
N GLN A 157 43.33 -50.41 -24.19
CA GLN A 157 44.66 -50.30 -23.58
C GLN A 157 45.70 -51.02 -24.42
N ASN A 158 46.95 -50.58 -24.30
CA ASN A 158 48.09 -51.14 -25.03
C ASN A 158 48.02 -50.98 -26.55
N VAL A 159 47.42 -49.89 -27.03
CA VAL A 159 47.47 -49.53 -28.44
C VAL A 159 48.89 -49.10 -28.79
N VAL A 160 49.51 -49.81 -29.74
CA VAL A 160 50.84 -49.48 -30.25
C VAL A 160 50.68 -48.32 -31.22
N GLU A 161 51.02 -47.12 -30.75
CA GLU A 161 50.99 -45.91 -31.56
C GLU A 161 52.42 -45.52 -31.97
N THR A 162 52.66 -45.30 -33.25
CA THR A 162 53.88 -44.59 -33.69
C THR A 162 53.67 -43.07 -33.61
N LYS A 163 54.76 -42.28 -33.63
CA LYS A 163 54.71 -40.84 -33.33
C LYS A 163 53.99 -39.99 -34.39
N GLU A 164 53.59 -40.57 -35.50
CA GLU A 164 53.12 -39.87 -36.71
C GLU A 164 51.80 -40.43 -37.25
N GLU A 165 51.24 -41.46 -36.61
CA GLU A 165 49.99 -42.09 -37.05
C GLU A 165 48.76 -41.42 -36.45
N ASP A 166 47.72 -41.34 -37.26
CA ASP A 166 46.38 -40.95 -36.81
C ASP A 166 45.78 -42.09 -35.98
N VAL A 167 45.41 -41.79 -34.73
CA VAL A 167 44.83 -42.76 -33.79
C VAL A 167 43.53 -43.35 -34.35
N GLU A 168 42.76 -42.57 -35.11
CA GLU A 168 41.53 -43.04 -35.75
C GLU A 168 41.83 -44.14 -36.79
N LEU A 169 42.86 -43.93 -37.61
CA LEU A 169 43.26 -44.89 -38.65
C LEU A 169 43.84 -46.18 -38.05
N VAL A 170 44.66 -46.06 -37.00
CA VAL A 170 45.24 -47.23 -36.29
C VAL A 170 44.13 -48.06 -35.66
N MET A 171 43.16 -47.41 -35.01
CA MET A 171 42.04 -48.13 -34.41
C MET A 171 41.10 -48.74 -35.44
N ALA A 172 40.90 -48.08 -36.59
CA ALA A 172 40.11 -48.65 -37.69
C ALA A 172 40.77 -49.91 -38.27
N GLU A 173 42.08 -49.93 -38.41
CA GLU A 173 42.84 -51.09 -38.91
C GLU A 173 42.79 -52.27 -37.93
N ILE A 174 42.98 -52.01 -36.64
CA ILE A 174 42.84 -53.01 -35.58
C ILE A 174 41.42 -53.62 -35.55
N LEU A 175 40.41 -52.78 -35.71
CA LEU A 175 39.01 -53.20 -35.68
C LEU A 175 38.58 -53.89 -36.97
N GLU A 176 39.12 -53.49 -38.13
CA GLU A 176 38.97 -54.19 -39.41
C GLU A 176 39.44 -55.65 -39.28
N GLU A 177 40.64 -55.87 -38.71
CA GLU A 177 41.16 -57.22 -38.50
C GLU A 177 40.28 -58.03 -37.53
N THR A 178 39.84 -57.41 -36.44
CA THR A 178 39.05 -58.09 -35.39
C THR A 178 37.62 -58.41 -35.82
N LEU A 179 36.98 -57.51 -36.58
CA LEU A 179 35.57 -57.61 -36.97
C LEU A 179 35.35 -58.07 -38.41
N GLN A 180 36.42 -58.19 -39.21
CA GLN A 180 36.36 -58.48 -40.66
C GLN A 180 35.44 -57.52 -41.43
N GLN A 181 35.41 -56.25 -41.03
CA GLN A 181 34.66 -55.19 -41.70
C GLN A 181 35.60 -54.25 -42.44
N ASP A 182 35.09 -53.56 -43.47
CA ASP A 182 35.90 -52.62 -44.26
C ASP A 182 36.39 -51.44 -43.41
N LYS A 183 37.67 -51.06 -43.59
CA LYS A 183 38.30 -49.92 -42.91
C LYS A 183 37.48 -48.63 -43.00
N ASN A 184 36.90 -48.32 -44.17
CA ASN A 184 36.13 -47.09 -44.36
C ASN A 184 34.77 -47.17 -43.66
N GLU A 185 34.15 -48.35 -43.63
CA GLU A 185 32.93 -48.57 -42.85
C GLU A 185 33.21 -48.34 -41.36
N MET A 186 34.34 -48.85 -40.84
CA MET A 186 34.76 -48.63 -39.45
C MET A 186 35.05 -47.17 -39.12
N LEU A 187 35.67 -46.42 -40.02
CA LEU A 187 35.87 -44.97 -39.83
C LEU A 187 34.53 -44.22 -39.76
N THR A 188 33.53 -44.59 -40.57
CA THR A 188 32.20 -43.94 -40.50
C THR A 188 31.40 -44.33 -39.25
N GLU A 189 31.67 -45.51 -38.70
CA GLU A 189 31.04 -45.99 -37.47
C GLU A 189 31.72 -45.45 -36.21
N MET A 190 32.95 -44.92 -36.30
CA MET A 190 33.57 -44.17 -35.20
C MET A 190 33.08 -42.73 -35.22
N ASN A 191 32.49 -42.30 -34.11
CA ASN A 191 31.97 -40.94 -33.96
C ASN A 191 33.05 -40.04 -33.34
N ASP A 192 33.59 -40.44 -32.19
CA ASP A 192 34.70 -39.73 -31.55
C ASP A 192 35.78 -40.70 -31.07
N VAL A 193 37.04 -40.35 -31.29
CA VAL A 193 38.22 -41.08 -30.81
C VAL A 193 39.09 -40.13 -30.00
N TYR A 194 39.32 -40.46 -28.73
CA TYR A 194 40.14 -39.65 -27.83
C TYR A 194 41.33 -40.45 -27.31
N GLN A 195 42.52 -39.87 -27.45
CA GLN A 195 43.72 -40.39 -26.83
C GLN A 195 43.86 -39.86 -25.39
N VAL A 196 43.82 -40.76 -24.42
CA VAL A 196 43.98 -40.42 -23.00
C VAL A 196 45.46 -40.41 -22.64
N SER A 197 46.02 -39.20 -22.56
CA SER A 197 47.42 -39.01 -22.21
C SER A 197 47.58 -38.52 -20.76
N ARG A 198 47.77 -39.43 -19.82
CA ARG A 198 48.09 -39.08 -18.41
C ARG A 198 49.59 -38.78 -18.27
N ASN A 199 49.95 -37.81 -17.43
CA ASN A 199 51.35 -37.44 -17.16
C ASN A 199 52.22 -38.64 -16.76
N PHE A 200 51.66 -39.57 -15.98
CA PHE A 200 52.32 -40.81 -15.59
C PHE A 200 52.71 -41.69 -16.79
N VAL A 201 51.78 -41.88 -17.74
CA VAL A 201 52.00 -42.67 -18.96
C VAL A 201 53.12 -42.06 -19.80
N ARG A 202 53.16 -40.72 -19.88
CA ARG A 202 54.22 -39.98 -20.59
C ARG A 202 55.60 -40.19 -19.97
N TRP A 203 55.71 -40.10 -18.64
CA TRP A 203 57.00 -40.21 -17.94
C TRP A 203 57.56 -41.62 -17.97
N HIS A 204 56.69 -42.62 -17.86
CA HIS A 204 57.09 -44.02 -17.80
C HIS A 204 57.08 -44.72 -19.16
N LYS A 205 56.83 -43.98 -20.26
CA LYS A 205 56.74 -44.52 -21.64
C LYS A 205 55.82 -45.74 -21.73
N LEU A 206 54.70 -45.68 -21.01
CA LEU A 206 53.70 -46.75 -21.06
C LEU A 206 52.84 -46.60 -22.32
N PRO A 207 52.29 -47.70 -22.85
CA PRO A 207 51.29 -47.63 -23.91
C PRO A 207 50.12 -46.74 -23.51
N LYS A 208 49.60 -45.97 -24.46
CA LYS A 208 48.49 -45.05 -24.21
C LYS A 208 47.15 -45.77 -24.27
N GLU A 209 46.16 -45.12 -23.70
CA GLU A 209 44.79 -45.59 -23.69
C GLU A 209 43.96 -44.75 -24.67
N VAL A 210 43.10 -45.40 -25.46
CA VAL A 210 42.25 -44.76 -26.45
C VAL A 210 40.79 -45.03 -26.10
N HIS A 211 39.97 -43.98 -26.11
CA HIS A 211 38.53 -44.05 -25.90
C HIS A 211 37.83 -43.85 -27.23
N ILE A 212 37.00 -44.82 -27.63
CA ILE A 212 36.24 -44.74 -28.89
C ILE A 212 34.76 -44.74 -28.57
N ARG A 213 34.04 -43.78 -29.16
CA ARG A 213 32.58 -43.78 -29.25
C ARG A 213 32.16 -44.18 -30.65
N PHE A 214 31.25 -45.13 -30.74
CA PHE A 214 30.67 -45.56 -32.01
C PHE A 214 29.36 -44.82 -32.30
N THR A 215 29.11 -44.52 -33.57
CA THR A 215 27.88 -43.95 -34.10
C THR A 215 26.70 -44.88 -33.87
N ARG A 216 26.90 -46.20 -34.03
CA ARG A 216 25.86 -47.21 -33.81
C ARG A 216 26.21 -48.10 -32.62
N LYS A 217 25.27 -48.18 -31.66
CA LYS A 217 25.37 -49.08 -30.50
C LYS A 217 25.52 -50.56 -30.87
N LYS A 218 25.08 -50.97 -32.06
CA LYS A 218 25.24 -52.35 -32.56
C LYS A 218 26.71 -52.78 -32.64
N VAL A 219 27.59 -51.89 -33.11
CA VAL A 219 29.04 -52.18 -33.24
C VAL A 219 29.65 -52.30 -31.85
N TRP A 220 29.32 -51.37 -30.96
CA TRP A 220 29.69 -51.43 -29.53
C TRP A 220 29.27 -52.75 -28.89
N ASP A 221 28.01 -53.18 -29.07
CA ASP A 221 27.48 -54.42 -28.50
C ASP A 221 28.20 -55.67 -29.03
N ILE A 222 28.59 -55.67 -30.31
CA ILE A 222 29.34 -56.78 -30.92
C ILE A 222 30.73 -56.88 -30.29
N ILE A 223 31.48 -55.77 -30.25
CA ILE A 223 32.82 -55.72 -29.64
C ILE A 223 32.75 -56.07 -28.16
N TYR A 224 31.76 -55.53 -27.43
CA TYR A 224 31.54 -55.85 -26.03
C TYR A 224 31.26 -57.34 -25.80
N ARG A 225 30.42 -57.96 -26.63
CA ARG A 225 30.15 -59.41 -26.54
C ARG A 225 31.38 -60.25 -26.87
N MET A 226 32.13 -59.89 -27.91
CA MET A 226 33.34 -60.60 -28.32
C MET A 226 34.40 -60.57 -27.23
N THR A 227 34.65 -59.40 -26.65
CA THR A 227 35.64 -59.19 -25.57
C THR A 227 35.26 -59.88 -24.27
N LYS A 228 33.96 -59.89 -23.91
CA LYS A 228 33.48 -60.65 -22.75
C LYS A 228 33.69 -62.16 -22.92
N GLN A 229 33.52 -62.68 -24.13
CA GLN A 229 33.71 -64.10 -24.44
C GLN A 229 35.19 -64.50 -24.45
N THR A 230 36.09 -63.66 -24.98
CA THR A 230 37.54 -63.89 -24.98
C THR A 230 38.16 -63.74 -23.58
N ASN A 231 37.77 -62.72 -22.81
CA ASN A 231 38.32 -62.48 -21.46
C ASN A 231 37.88 -63.52 -20.41
N SER A 232 36.87 -64.34 -20.69
CA SER A 232 36.47 -65.48 -19.83
C SER A 232 37.42 -66.69 -19.95
N VAL A 233 38.29 -66.71 -20.97
CA VAL A 233 39.23 -67.82 -21.22
C VAL A 233 40.60 -67.59 -20.56
N GLN A 234 41.01 -66.34 -20.33
CA GLN A 234 42.30 -65.99 -19.70
C GLN A 234 42.24 -65.91 -18.16
N GLY A 235 41.35 -66.69 -17.53
CA GLY A 235 41.07 -66.67 -16.09
C GLY A 235 41.90 -67.64 -15.24
N LYS A 236 43.11 -68.02 -15.66
CA LYS A 236 44.10 -68.67 -14.79
C LYS A 236 45.45 -67.97 -14.94
N ARG A 237 45.77 -67.07 -14.00
CA ARG A 237 47.13 -66.61 -13.77
C ARG A 237 47.72 -67.45 -12.63
N ASP A 238 48.67 -68.31 -12.95
CA ASP A 238 49.59 -68.88 -11.98
C ASP A 238 50.56 -67.79 -11.47
N PRO A 239 50.98 -67.81 -10.20
CA PRO A 239 51.97 -66.89 -9.66
C PRO A 239 53.39 -67.42 -9.87
N ASP A 240 54.35 -66.49 -9.87
CA ASP A 240 55.80 -66.65 -9.97
C ASP A 240 56.38 -66.96 -11.37
N VAL A 241 57.23 -66.03 -11.86
CA VAL A 241 58.69 -66.22 -11.95
C VAL A 241 59.35 -64.95 -12.50
N LYS A 242 60.51 -64.64 -11.93
CA LYS A 242 61.38 -63.48 -12.18
C LYS A 242 62.17 -63.56 -13.50
N THR A 243 62.32 -62.39 -14.12
CA THR A 243 63.48 -61.83 -14.87
C THR A 243 64.50 -62.75 -15.57
N GLY A 244 64.65 -62.57 -16.88
CA GLY A 244 65.87 -62.89 -17.66
C GLY A 244 65.58 -63.05 -19.16
N PRO A 245 66.46 -62.62 -20.09
CA PRO A 245 66.06 -62.22 -21.45
C PRO A 245 66.39 -63.28 -22.52
N GLU A 246 65.47 -63.55 -23.44
CA GLU A 246 65.81 -64.14 -24.75
C GLU A 246 64.90 -63.57 -25.83
N GLU A 247 65.54 -63.24 -26.96
CA GLU A 247 64.93 -62.86 -28.23
C GLU A 247 64.12 -64.04 -28.78
N SER A 248 62.85 -63.82 -29.13
CA SER A 248 62.18 -64.63 -30.14
C SER A 248 60.98 -63.90 -30.73
N GLU A 249 60.98 -63.93 -32.06
CA GLU A 249 59.94 -63.63 -33.03
C GLU A 249 58.49 -63.82 -32.55
N GLY A 250 57.61 -62.94 -33.05
CA GLY A 250 56.16 -63.19 -33.10
C GLY A 250 55.41 -62.94 -31.80
N ALA A 251 55.50 -61.75 -31.21
CA ALA A 251 54.57 -61.34 -30.17
C ALA A 251 53.23 -60.95 -30.81
N GLU A 252 52.25 -61.86 -30.82
CA GLU A 252 50.85 -61.49 -30.96
C GLU A 252 50.55 -60.38 -29.94
N ILE A 253 50.33 -59.17 -30.44
CA ILE A 253 50.10 -57.98 -29.62
C ILE A 253 48.71 -58.14 -29.02
N GLY A 254 48.64 -58.73 -27.82
CA GLY A 254 47.41 -58.89 -27.07
C GLY A 254 46.81 -57.54 -26.71
N LEU A 255 45.92 -57.02 -27.57
CA LEU A 255 45.02 -55.92 -27.25
C LEU A 255 44.18 -56.32 -26.04
N SER A 256 44.43 -55.67 -24.91
CA SER A 256 43.64 -55.88 -23.72
C SER A 256 42.51 -54.87 -23.70
N ILE A 257 41.35 -55.28 -24.18
CA ILE A 257 40.14 -54.46 -24.15
C ILE A 257 39.53 -54.60 -22.75
N PHE A 258 39.66 -53.55 -21.95
CA PHE A 258 39.07 -53.48 -20.61
C PHE A 258 37.80 -52.65 -20.67
N VAL A 259 36.66 -53.31 -20.56
CA VAL A 259 35.36 -52.63 -20.50
C VAL A 259 35.00 -52.39 -19.05
N TYR A 260 34.89 -51.12 -18.67
CA TYR A 260 34.34 -50.72 -17.38
C TYR A 260 33.01 -50.03 -17.64
N THR A 261 31.93 -50.63 -17.16
CA THR A 261 30.68 -49.92 -16.91
C THR A 261 30.93 -48.98 -15.72
N VAL A 262 30.93 -47.68 -15.98
CA VAL A 262 30.89 -46.69 -14.88
C VAL A 262 29.48 -46.75 -14.30
N LEU A 263 29.37 -47.32 -13.10
CA LEU A 263 28.17 -47.33 -12.25
C LEU A 263 28.04 -46.01 -11.50
#